data_AF-A0A0Q9MV55-F1
#
_entry.id   AF-A0A0Q9MV55-F1
#
_cell.length_a   1.000
_cell.length_b   1.000
_cell.length_c   1.000
_cell.angle_alpha   90.00
_cell.angle_beta   90.00
_cell.angle_gamma   90.00
#
_symmetry.space_group_name_H-M   'P 1'
#
loop_
_entity.id
_entity.type
_entity.pdbx_description
1 polymer ?
#
loop_
_entity_poly.entity_id
_entity_poly.type
_entity_poly.pdbx_seq_one_letter_code
_entity_poly.pdbx_strand_id
1 'polypeptide(L)'
;MQPQAGSVEAALSKLRYKIDAGQGMQGIGAGVASVTQTVMLPVGLTLPPVITVQDAANVAGRASLPTFYVNGTTEAQLTLKMQTSDNANIGTRYNIVVNWIATQRRVISATS
;
A
#
# COMPACT_ATOMS: atom_id res chain seq x y z
N MET A 1 -19.72 33.15 11.51
CA MET A 1 -18.26 32.88 11.49
C MET A 1 -17.98 31.97 10.29
N GLN A 2 -17.60 32.54 9.15
CA GLN A 2 -17.21 31.76 7.96
C GLN A 2 -15.74 31.36 8.11
N PRO A 3 -15.36 30.09 7.90
CA PRO A 3 -13.95 29.70 7.93
C PRO A 3 -13.22 30.40 6.79
N GLN A 4 -12.15 31.13 7.13
CA GLN A 4 -11.33 31.91 6.19
C GLN A 4 -10.75 30.99 5.10
N ALA A 5 -11.26 31.11 3.87
CA ALA A 5 -10.74 30.37 2.71
C ALA A 5 -9.21 30.54 2.52
N GLY A 6 -8.66 31.71 2.87
CA GLY A 6 -7.21 31.96 2.81
C GLY A 6 -6.38 31.15 3.81
N SER A 7 -6.96 30.69 4.93
CA SER A 7 -6.25 29.84 5.89
C SER A 7 -6.08 28.41 5.38
N VAL A 8 -7.02 27.92 4.57
CA VAL A 8 -6.99 26.56 4.02
C VAL A 8 -5.97 26.49 2.89
N GLU A 9 -5.97 27.45 1.96
CA GLU A 9 -4.98 27.49 0.87
C GLU A 9 -3.54 27.67 1.39
N ALA A 10 -3.33 28.52 2.41
CA ALA A 10 -2.04 28.68 3.05
C ALA A 10 -1.61 27.46 3.89
N ALA A 11 -2.56 26.69 4.42
CA ALA A 11 -2.26 25.41 5.04
C ALA A 11 -1.91 24.35 4.00
N LEU A 12 -2.60 24.34 2.86
CA LEU A 12 -2.38 23.40 1.75
C LEU A 12 -1.00 23.62 1.08
N SER A 13 -0.57 24.87 0.92
CA SER A 13 0.76 25.19 0.35
C SER A 13 1.94 24.73 1.21
N LYS A 14 1.71 24.43 2.50
CA LYS A 14 2.70 23.89 3.44
C LYS A 14 2.75 22.36 3.46
N LEU A 15 1.82 21.66 2.80
CA LEU A 15 1.93 20.21 2.64
C LEU A 15 3.02 19.89 1.62
N ARG A 16 4.10 19.25 2.08
CA ARG A 16 4.97 18.49 1.19
C ARG A 16 4.71 17.01 1.39
N TYR A 17 4.57 16.26 0.32
CA TYR A 17 4.42 14.81 0.37
C TYR A 17 5.77 14.15 0.11
N LYS A 18 6.11 13.14 0.91
CA LYS A 18 7.10 12.14 0.50
C LYS A 18 6.33 11.05 -0.24
N ILE A 19 6.77 10.76 -1.45
CA ILE A 19 6.21 9.70 -2.28
C ILE A 19 7.33 8.71 -2.51
N ASP A 20 7.04 7.45 -2.25
CA ASP A 20 7.90 6.32 -2.56
C ASP A 20 7.12 5.30 -3.37
N ALA A 21 7.80 4.53 -4.19
CA ALA A 21 7.16 3.49 -4.98
C ALA A 21 8.09 2.30 -5.10
N GLY A 22 7.50 1.12 -5.12
CA GLY A 22 8.24 -0.11 -5.27
C GLY A 22 7.41 -1.23 -5.83
N GLN A 23 8.10 -2.33 -6.06
CA GLN A 23 7.51 -3.58 -6.51
C GLN A 23 8.00 -4.72 -5.63
N GLY A 24 7.12 -5.69 -5.38
CA GLY A 24 7.45 -6.91 -4.65
C GLY A 24 6.83 -8.13 -5.33
N MET A 25 7.54 -9.25 -5.36
CA MET A 25 6.97 -10.51 -5.80
C MET A 25 6.39 -11.24 -4.60
N GLN A 26 5.09 -11.55 -4.67
CA GLN A 26 4.39 -12.35 -3.66
C GLN A 26 4.00 -13.71 -4.25
N GLY A 27 4.42 -14.77 -3.57
CA GLY A 27 4.11 -16.15 -3.94
C GLY A 27 3.02 -16.74 -3.05
N ILE A 28 1.98 -17.31 -3.63
CA ILE A 28 0.95 -18.08 -2.92
C ILE A 28 0.99 -19.55 -3.37
N GLY A 29 0.98 -20.44 -2.38
CA GLY A 29 1.05 -21.89 -2.59
C GLY A 29 -0.27 -22.51 -3.01
N ALA A 30 -0.21 -23.74 -3.52
CA ALA A 30 -1.40 -24.57 -3.63
C ALA A 30 -1.86 -25.01 -2.23
N GLY A 31 -3.17 -25.12 -2.01
CA GLY A 31 -3.75 -25.55 -0.74
C GLY A 31 -3.87 -24.46 0.34
N VAL A 32 -3.55 -23.20 0.01
CA VAL A 32 -3.73 -22.06 0.92
C VAL A 32 -4.67 -21.02 0.31
N ALA A 33 -5.48 -20.37 1.15
CA ALA A 33 -6.41 -19.30 0.74
C ALA A 33 -5.78 -17.90 0.82
N SER A 34 -4.69 -17.74 1.59
CA SER A 34 -3.99 -16.45 1.71
C SER A 34 -2.52 -16.61 2.05
N VAL A 35 -1.75 -15.55 1.77
CA VAL A 35 -0.35 -15.40 2.16
C VAL A 35 -0.07 -13.95 2.54
N THR A 36 0.87 -13.74 3.45
CA THR A 36 1.29 -12.40 3.88
C THR A 36 2.78 -12.23 3.64
N GLN A 37 3.20 -11.04 3.21
CA GLN A 37 4.59 -10.69 2.95
C GLN A 37 4.88 -9.30 3.52
N THR A 38 6.03 -9.18 4.16
CA THR A 38 6.55 -7.89 4.63
C THR A 38 7.54 -7.36 3.61
N VAL A 39 7.35 -6.10 3.22
CA VAL A 39 8.21 -5.32 2.31
C VAL A 39 8.85 -4.21 3.13
N MET A 40 10.17 -4.04 3.00
CA MET A 40 10.87 -2.92 3.59
C MET A 40 10.65 -1.67 2.74
N LEU A 41 10.19 -0.59 3.37
CA LEU A 41 10.11 0.71 2.74
C LEU A 41 11.49 1.38 2.78
N PRO A 42 11.86 2.15 1.74
CA PRO A 42 13.09 2.93 1.78
C PRO A 42 13.12 3.86 2.99
N VAL A 43 14.27 3.88 3.65
CA VAL A 43 14.45 4.47 4.98
C VAL A 43 14.20 5.97 4.92
N GLY A 44 13.29 6.48 5.76
CA GLY A 44 13.09 7.93 5.89
C GLY A 44 11.67 8.43 6.17
N LEU A 45 10.72 7.55 6.49
CA LEU A 45 9.39 7.96 6.94
C LEU A 45 9.38 8.11 8.47
N THR A 46 8.68 9.14 8.94
CA THR A 46 8.58 9.48 10.38
C THR A 46 7.24 9.09 11.00
N LEU A 47 6.31 8.63 10.18
CA LEU A 47 5.00 8.09 10.51
C LEU A 47 4.65 7.04 9.44
N PRO A 48 3.75 6.09 9.73
CA PRO A 48 3.25 5.15 8.73
C PRO A 48 2.68 5.89 7.51
N PRO A 49 3.10 5.55 6.28
CA PRO A 49 2.54 6.14 5.07
C PRO A 49 1.14 5.57 4.76
N VAL A 50 0.39 6.30 3.95
CA VAL A 50 -0.76 5.77 3.22
C VAL A 50 -0.22 5.01 2.01
N ILE A 51 -0.63 3.75 1.88
CA ILE A 51 -0.20 2.87 0.80
C ILE A 51 -1.33 2.68 -0.19
N THR A 52 -1.04 2.92 -1.45
CA THR A 52 -1.88 2.56 -2.58
C THR A 52 -1.24 1.38 -3.28
N VAL A 53 -1.92 0.24 -3.30
CA VAL A 53 -1.52 -0.91 -4.10
C VAL A 53 -2.05 -0.70 -5.51
N GLN A 54 -1.17 -0.78 -6.50
CA GLN A 54 -1.56 -0.83 -7.89
C GLN A 54 -1.67 -2.30 -8.28
N ASP A 55 -2.86 -2.70 -8.73
CA ASP A 55 -3.16 -4.08 -9.03
C ASP A 55 -2.06 -4.71 -9.88
N ALA A 56 -1.50 -5.77 -9.35
CA ALA A 56 -0.71 -6.70 -10.12
C ALA A 56 -1.62 -7.30 -11.20
N ALA A 57 -1.13 -7.37 -12.44
CA ALA A 57 -1.89 -7.88 -13.58
C ALA A 57 -2.78 -9.08 -13.20
N ASN A 58 -4.08 -8.95 -13.47
CA ASN A 58 -5.06 -10.03 -13.38
C ASN A 58 -4.44 -11.33 -13.87
N VAL A 59 -4.41 -12.36 -13.02
CA VAL A 59 -4.04 -13.72 -13.47
C VAL A 59 -5.17 -14.18 -14.37
N ALA A 60 -5.05 -13.87 -15.66
CA ALA A 60 -6.11 -14.07 -16.63
C ALA A 60 -6.56 -15.54 -16.65
N GLY A 61 -7.84 -15.77 -16.33
CA GLY A 61 -8.55 -17.01 -16.67
C GLY A 61 -8.86 -18.00 -15.55
N ARG A 62 -8.92 -17.64 -14.26
CA ARG A 62 -9.25 -18.60 -13.18
C ARG A 62 -10.26 -18.10 -12.15
N ALA A 63 -11.08 -19.03 -11.64
CA ALA A 63 -12.30 -18.82 -10.84
C ALA A 63 -12.09 -18.20 -9.44
N SER A 64 -10.86 -18.21 -8.92
CA SER A 64 -10.52 -17.59 -7.63
C SER A 64 -9.43 -16.55 -7.90
N LEU A 65 -9.85 -15.33 -8.21
CA LEU A 65 -8.92 -14.22 -8.45
C LEU A 65 -8.30 -13.81 -7.10
N PRO A 66 -6.97 -13.90 -6.95
CA PRO A 66 -6.31 -13.39 -5.76
C PRO A 66 -6.39 -11.86 -5.76
N THR A 67 -6.83 -11.29 -4.64
CA THR A 67 -6.83 -9.85 -4.39
C THR A 67 -5.68 -9.48 -3.47
N PHE A 68 -5.16 -8.26 -3.63
CA PHE A 68 -4.12 -7.71 -2.78
C PHE A 68 -4.69 -6.63 -1.89
N TYR A 69 -4.23 -6.60 -0.65
CA TYR A 69 -4.53 -5.51 0.26
C TYR A 69 -3.41 -5.27 1.25
N VAL A 70 -3.41 -4.05 1.78
CA VAL A 70 -2.52 -3.62 2.84
C VAL A 70 -3.05 -4.18 4.15
N ASN A 71 -2.31 -5.10 4.76
CA ASN A 71 -2.66 -5.69 6.06
C ASN A 71 -2.07 -4.88 7.23
N GLY A 72 -1.07 -4.04 6.97
CA GLY A 72 -0.51 -3.12 7.96
C GLY A 72 0.66 -2.32 7.39
N THR A 73 0.91 -1.16 8.00
CA THR A 73 2.02 -0.27 7.63
C THR A 73 2.69 0.29 8.88
N THR A 74 4.00 0.43 8.80
CA THR A 74 4.83 1.16 9.76
C THR A 74 5.70 2.17 8.99
N GLU A 75 6.52 2.91 9.71
CA GLU A 75 7.50 3.84 9.13
C GLU A 75 8.53 3.15 8.22
N ALA A 76 8.81 1.87 8.46
CA ALA A 76 9.86 1.14 7.76
C ALA A 76 9.34 -0.04 6.94
N GLN A 77 8.06 -0.41 7.10
CA GLN A 77 7.54 -1.67 6.56
C GLN A 77 6.11 -1.54 6.06
N LEU A 78 5.82 -2.31 5.01
CA LEU A 78 4.50 -2.56 4.46
C LEU A 78 4.23 -4.06 4.52
N THR A 79 3.12 -4.46 5.13
CA THR A 79 2.64 -5.84 5.13
C THR A 79 1.54 -5.99 4.09
N LEU A 80 1.84 -6.71 3.00
CA LEU A 80 0.90 -7.05 1.94
C LEU A 80 0.28 -8.42 2.20
N LYS A 81 -1.03 -8.53 2.02
CA LYS A 81 -1.72 -9.81 2.01
C LYS A 81 -2.35 -10.05 0.65
N MET A 82 -2.12 -11.25 0.15
CA MET A 82 -2.81 -11.80 -1.02
C MET A 82 -3.81 -12.83 -0.51
N GLN A 83 -5.05 -12.76 -0.96
CA GLN A 83 -6.11 -13.70 -0.58
C GLN A 83 -7.09 -13.93 -1.72
N THR A 84 -7.67 -15.12 -1.81
CA THR A 84 -8.80 -15.38 -2.69
C THR A 84 -10.06 -14.68 -2.19
N SER A 85 -10.84 -14.07 -3.09
CA SER A 85 -12.04 -13.33 -2.70
C SER A 85 -13.09 -14.17 -1.95
N ASP A 86 -13.14 -15.46 -2.22
CA ASP A 86 -14.03 -16.46 -1.60
C ASP A 86 -13.39 -17.17 -0.39
N ASN A 87 -12.15 -16.83 -0.04
CA ASN A 87 -11.34 -17.52 0.97
C ASN A 87 -11.17 -19.03 0.68
N ALA A 88 -11.35 -19.47 -0.56
CA ALA A 88 -11.08 -20.84 -0.98
C ALA A 88 -9.59 -21.06 -1.18
N ASN A 89 -9.16 -22.32 -0.99
CA ASN A 89 -7.77 -22.69 -1.24
C ASN A 89 -7.44 -22.59 -2.73
N ILE A 90 -6.27 -22.01 -3.04
CA ILE A 90 -5.78 -21.97 -4.41
C ILE A 90 -5.36 -23.39 -4.84
N GLY A 91 -5.84 -23.85 -6.00
CA GLY A 91 -5.49 -25.17 -6.54
C GLY A 91 -4.12 -25.27 -7.23
N THR A 92 -3.36 -24.18 -7.30
CA THR A 92 -2.05 -24.08 -7.96
C THR A 92 -1.18 -23.03 -7.27
N ARG A 93 0.08 -22.90 -7.69
CA ARG A 93 0.99 -21.86 -7.21
C ARG A 93 0.95 -20.64 -8.14
N TYR A 94 1.00 -19.44 -7.57
CA TYR A 94 1.18 -18.20 -8.32
C TYR A 94 2.31 -17.37 -7.73
N ASN A 95 3.09 -16.73 -8.59
CA ASN A 95 4.01 -15.66 -8.25
C ASN A 95 3.53 -14.40 -8.95
N ILE A 96 3.20 -13.37 -8.18
CA ILE A 96 2.56 -12.17 -8.69
C ILE A 96 3.40 -10.96 -8.27
N VAL A 97 3.67 -10.07 -9.23
CA VAL A 97 4.39 -8.82 -8.99
C VAL A 97 3.41 -7.74 -8.57
N VAL A 98 3.50 -7.29 -7.33
CA VAL A 98 2.66 -6.25 -6.75
C VAL A 98 3.40 -4.92 -6.79
N ASN A 99 2.76 -3.91 -7.38
CA ASN A 99 3.26 -2.55 -7.38
C ASN A 99 2.59 -1.77 -6.26
N TRP A 100 3.33 -0.88 -5.62
CA TRP A 100 2.79 -0.04 -4.55
C TRP A 100 3.38 1.35 -4.58
N ILE A 101 2.60 2.30 -4.08
CA ILE A 101 2.99 3.68 -3.87
C ILE A 101 2.74 4.01 -2.40
N ALA A 102 3.77 4.46 -1.70
CA ALA A 102 3.70 4.98 -0.35
C ALA A 102 3.66 6.51 -0.37
N THR A 103 2.72 7.10 0.35
CA THR A 103 2.59 8.55 0.47
C THR A 103 2.56 8.96 1.94
N GLN A 104 3.44 9.87 2.32
CA GLN A 104 3.49 10.42 3.67
C GLN A 104 3.40 11.95 3.60
N ARG A 105 2.42 12.52 4.30
CA ARG A 105 2.34 13.97 4.50
C ARG A 105 3.46 14.40 5.44
N ARG A 106 4.34 15.27 4.96
CA ARG A 106 5.29 16.01 5.80
C ARG A 106 4.60 17.27 6.30
N VAL A 107 4.39 17.35 7.61
CA VAL A 107 4.07 18.64 8.25
C VAL A 107 5.40 19.37 8.40
N ILE A 108 5.57 20.47 7.65
CA ILE A 108 6.65 21.40 7.92
C ILE A 108 6.13 22.29 9.04
N SER A 109 6.68 22.15 10.23
CA SER A 109 6.45 23.10 11.32
C SER A 109 6.78 24.48 10.77
N ALA A 110 5.80 25.39 10.74
CA ALA A 110 6.11 26.79 10.55
C ALA A 110 6.88 27.21 11.80
N THR A 111 8.19 27.38 11.67
CA THR A 111 8.93 28.17 12.66
C THR A 111 8.28 29.55 12.71
N SER A 112 7.86 29.88 13.92
CA SER A 112 7.13 31.07 14.36
C SER A 112 7.70 32.37 13.82
#